data_AF-A0A7J6TC39-F1
#
_entry.id   AF-A0A7J6TC39-F1
#
_cell.length_a   1.000
_cell.length_b   1.000
_cell.length_c   1.000
_cell.angle_alpha   90.00
_cell.angle_beta   90.00
_cell.angle_gamma   90.00
#
_symmetry.space_group_name_H-M   'P 1'
#
loop_
_entity.id
_entity.type
_entity.pdbx_description
1 polymer ?
#
loop_
_entity_poly.entity_id
_entity_poly.type
_entity_poly.pdbx_seq_one_letter_code
_entity_poly.pdbx_strand_id
1 'polypeptide(L)'
;MSHYPVFSPIFPFPSVMLPTLSTTRGCSSIMMRRGVLPMANAATFSTLNRNRRLFVPRGLQVRHLNLHEHQSLGVFKKYGVCVPHGYYAKTPEEAEQFAKELGGGDVVVKAQVLAGGRGRGYFKENGFQGGVHIVKNPIEAKDLASKMIGKTLVTKQTGEVGKPCNGVFLSERFQIATEKYFAILMDRSFGGPVMVGSKYGGMSIEDVAAEHPDAIIKIPVDINSGISDGEAREMAEKIGFEGEIVDEAVIAIKALYETFRQSDCTMVEINPLAETKDGRVMVCDAKVNFDDNAQFRQ
;
A
#
# COMPACT_ATOMS: atom_id res chain seq x y z
N MET A 1 42.24 7.37 -46.23
CA MET A 1 41.36 6.22 -45.95
C MET A 1 40.44 6.66 -44.83
N SER A 2 39.37 7.42 -45.11
CA SER A 2 38.01 6.95 -45.49
C SER A 2 37.49 5.89 -44.50
N HIS A 3 36.38 6.07 -43.79
CA HIS A 3 35.04 6.36 -44.31
C HIS A 3 34.08 6.90 -43.21
N TYR A 4 33.20 7.81 -43.64
CA TYR A 4 31.86 8.07 -43.08
C TYR A 4 30.88 6.91 -43.37
N PRO A 5 29.74 6.83 -42.65
CA PRO A 5 28.45 7.26 -43.24
C PRO A 5 27.57 7.99 -42.19
N VAL A 6 26.97 9.17 -42.41
CA VAL A 6 25.86 9.57 -43.30
C VAL A 6 24.70 8.57 -43.35
N PHE A 7 23.66 8.80 -42.52
CA PHE A 7 22.27 8.44 -42.85
C PHE A 7 21.28 9.39 -42.15
N SER A 8 20.57 10.17 -42.96
CA SER A 8 19.24 10.70 -42.69
C SER A 8 18.51 10.65 -44.03
N PRO A 9 17.22 10.28 -44.04
CA PRO A 9 16.29 11.16 -44.71
C PRO A 9 15.04 11.43 -43.88
N ILE A 10 14.71 12.70 -43.92
CA ILE A 10 13.50 13.39 -43.49
C ILE A 10 12.33 12.89 -44.35
N PHE A 11 11.24 12.45 -43.71
CA PHE A 11 9.94 12.26 -44.36
C PHE A 11 9.10 13.55 -44.23
N PRO A 12 8.44 14.02 -45.30
CA PRO A 12 7.51 15.14 -45.21
C PRO A 12 6.10 14.65 -44.86
N PHE A 13 5.48 15.24 -43.84
CA PHE A 13 4.03 15.16 -43.61
C PHE A 13 3.35 16.33 -44.32
N PRO A 14 2.30 16.11 -45.14
CA PRO A 14 1.44 17.18 -45.61
C PRO A 14 0.26 17.40 -44.65
N SER A 15 0.02 18.67 -44.35
CA SER A 15 -1.20 19.22 -43.75
C SER A 15 -2.44 18.93 -44.61
N VAL A 16 -3.55 18.56 -43.97
CA VAL A 16 -4.88 18.66 -44.60
C VAL A 16 -5.90 19.22 -43.61
N MET A 17 -6.68 20.16 -44.15
CA MET A 17 -7.70 21.02 -43.56
C MET A 17 -8.93 20.31 -43.00
N LEU A 18 -9.60 21.02 -42.09
CA LEU A 18 -11.02 20.94 -41.77
C LEU A 18 -11.93 20.97 -43.03
N PRO A 19 -13.15 20.44 -42.88
CA PRO A 19 -14.32 21.14 -43.40
C PRO A 19 -15.36 21.42 -42.31
N THR A 20 -15.76 22.69 -42.26
CA THR A 20 -17.05 23.21 -41.79
C THR A 20 -18.18 22.84 -42.76
N LEU A 21 -19.40 22.62 -42.25
CA LEU A 21 -20.72 22.91 -42.86
C LEU A 21 -21.77 22.61 -41.76
N SER A 22 -22.46 23.62 -41.19
CA SER A 22 -23.83 24.08 -41.55
C SER A 22 -24.84 22.93 -41.74
N THR A 23 -26.09 22.95 -41.24
CA THR A 23 -27.09 24.02 -41.35
C THR A 23 -28.36 23.62 -40.54
N THR A 24 -29.16 24.61 -40.13
CA THR A 24 -30.66 24.63 -40.01
C THR A 24 -31.38 23.79 -38.95
N ARG A 25 -32.56 24.14 -38.39
CA ARG A 25 -33.37 25.35 -38.13
C ARG A 25 -34.70 24.81 -37.51
N GLY A 26 -35.39 25.62 -36.70
CA GLY A 26 -36.85 25.50 -36.42
C GLY A 26 -37.18 24.83 -35.07
N CYS A 27 -37.64 25.50 -34.00
CA CYS A 27 -38.70 26.49 -33.80
C CYS A 27 -40.13 25.90 -33.88
N SER A 28 -40.80 25.71 -32.74
CA SER A 28 -42.01 26.47 -32.34
C SER A 28 -42.85 25.76 -31.26
N SER A 29 -43.16 26.55 -30.24
CA SER A 29 -44.22 26.40 -29.22
C SER A 29 -45.63 26.58 -29.79
N ILE A 30 -46.67 26.03 -29.13
CA ILE A 30 -47.99 26.69 -28.95
C ILE A 30 -48.86 25.97 -27.88
N MET A 31 -49.75 26.78 -27.31
CA MET A 31 -50.47 26.73 -26.03
C MET A 31 -51.92 26.16 -26.08
N MET A 32 -52.37 25.67 -24.91
CA MET A 32 -53.69 25.79 -24.22
C MET A 32 -55.05 25.48 -24.89
N ARG A 33 -55.91 24.72 -24.17
CA ARG A 33 -57.14 25.13 -23.38
C ARG A 33 -57.96 23.87 -22.98
N ARG A 34 -58.21 23.58 -21.68
CA ARG A 34 -59.31 23.97 -20.74
C ARG A 34 -60.65 23.20 -20.84
N GLY A 35 -61.06 22.58 -19.72
CA GLY A 35 -62.45 22.20 -19.34
C GLY A 35 -62.48 21.28 -18.09
N VAL A 36 -62.69 21.79 -16.86
CA VAL A 36 -63.91 21.94 -16.01
C VAL A 36 -64.26 20.70 -15.13
N LEU A 37 -64.52 21.02 -13.85
CA LEU A 37 -64.70 20.32 -12.54
C LEU A 37 -66.03 19.51 -12.37
N PRO A 38 -66.23 18.65 -11.33
CA PRO A 38 -66.55 19.11 -9.95
C PRO A 38 -65.96 18.34 -8.74
N MET A 39 -66.16 19.02 -7.60
CA MET A 39 -65.69 18.86 -6.22
C MET A 39 -66.28 17.72 -5.38
N ALA A 40 -65.49 17.22 -4.42
CA ALA A 40 -65.77 16.88 -3.00
C ALA A 40 -64.75 15.80 -2.54
N ASN A 41 -64.07 15.79 -1.40
CA ASN A 41 -64.25 16.43 -0.10
C ASN A 41 -62.89 16.77 0.51
N ALA A 42 -62.83 17.89 1.22
CA ALA A 42 -61.71 18.28 2.05
C ALA A 42 -61.71 17.47 3.35
N ALA A 43 -60.60 16.81 3.66
CA ALA A 43 -60.23 16.44 5.02
C ALA A 43 -58.82 16.97 5.27
N THR A 44 -58.78 18.01 6.09
CA THR A 44 -57.60 18.64 6.67
C THR A 44 -56.72 17.61 7.38
N PHE A 45 -55.51 17.38 6.88
CA PHE A 45 -54.40 16.95 7.71
C PHE A 45 -53.21 17.88 7.50
N SER A 46 -52.79 18.45 8.62
CA SER A 46 -51.79 19.48 8.77
C SER A 46 -50.46 19.12 8.13
N THR A 47 -49.91 20.10 7.43
CA THR A 47 -48.51 20.34 7.09
C THR A 47 -47.54 19.84 8.17
N LEU A 48 -46.93 18.68 7.97
CA LEU A 48 -45.70 18.26 8.65
C LEU A 48 -44.51 18.43 7.70
N ASN A 49 -44.02 19.66 7.71
CA ASN A 49 -42.61 20.04 7.69
C ASN A 49 -41.66 19.21 6.80
N ARG A 50 -41.60 19.58 5.50
CA ARG A 50 -40.41 19.42 4.67
C ARG A 50 -39.29 20.26 5.28
N ASN A 51 -38.38 19.63 6.02
CA ASN A 51 -36.96 19.98 6.19
C ASN A 51 -36.35 19.21 7.38
N ARG A 52 -36.23 17.88 7.26
CA ARG A 52 -35.18 17.20 8.04
C ARG A 52 -33.87 17.43 7.31
N ARG A 53 -33.18 18.52 7.65
CA ARG A 53 -31.74 18.60 7.44
C ARG A 53 -31.15 17.43 8.23
N LEU A 54 -30.65 16.42 7.52
CA LEU A 54 -29.85 15.37 8.13
C LEU A 54 -28.70 16.05 8.86
N PHE A 55 -28.73 15.95 10.19
CA PHE A 55 -27.68 16.46 11.04
C PHE A 55 -26.45 15.55 10.82
N VAL A 56 -25.56 15.94 9.90
CA VAL A 56 -24.25 15.31 9.79
C VAL A 56 -23.42 15.87 10.95
N PRO A 57 -23.04 15.06 11.95
CA PRO A 57 -22.23 15.56 13.05
C PRO A 57 -20.91 16.07 12.48
N ARG A 58 -20.66 17.38 12.58
CA ARG A 58 -19.32 17.91 12.36
C ARG A 58 -18.45 17.42 13.51
N GLY A 59 -17.43 16.62 13.20
CA GLY A 59 -16.40 16.25 14.17
C GLY A 59 -16.37 14.78 14.58
N LEU A 60 -16.99 13.85 13.85
CA LEU A 60 -16.56 12.45 13.96
C LEU A 60 -15.10 12.38 13.49
N GLN A 61 -14.21 11.95 14.38
CA GLN A 61 -12.83 11.67 14.04
C GLN A 61 -12.83 10.58 12.95
N VAL A 62 -12.56 10.98 11.69
CA VAL A 62 -12.28 10.02 10.62
C VAL A 62 -10.91 9.43 10.96
N ARG A 63 -10.90 8.14 11.31
CA ARG A 63 -9.66 7.41 11.54
C ARG A 63 -9.32 6.70 10.26
N HIS A 64 -8.28 7.19 9.58
CA HIS A 64 -7.65 6.44 8.49
C HIS A 64 -7.08 5.15 9.06
N LEU A 65 -7.71 4.02 8.74
CA LEU A 65 -7.25 2.73 9.21
C LEU A 65 -5.90 2.39 8.56
N ASN A 66 -4.89 2.24 9.41
CA ASN A 66 -3.58 1.72 9.04
C ASN A 66 -3.28 0.56 9.97
N LEU A 67 -2.78 -0.54 9.41
CA LEU A 67 -2.38 -1.70 10.21
C LEU A 67 -0.90 -1.62 10.56
N HIS A 68 -0.58 -2.04 11.78
CA HIS A 68 0.80 -2.35 12.15
C HIS A 68 1.27 -3.60 11.41
N GLU A 69 2.58 -3.71 11.18
CA GLU A 69 3.23 -4.83 10.50
C GLU A 69 2.68 -6.19 10.97
N HIS A 70 2.68 -6.47 12.29
CA HIS A 70 2.20 -7.76 12.81
C HIS A 70 0.74 -8.08 12.44
N GLN A 71 -0.11 -7.05 12.30
CA GLN A 71 -1.51 -7.22 11.90
C GLN A 71 -1.59 -7.48 10.39
N SER A 72 -0.84 -6.72 9.59
CA SER A 72 -0.73 -6.89 8.14
C SER A 72 -0.24 -8.30 7.79
N LEU A 73 0.79 -8.80 8.46
CA LEU A 73 1.29 -10.18 8.26
C LEU A 73 0.20 -11.23 8.54
N GLY A 74 -0.62 -11.00 9.57
CA GLY A 74 -1.77 -11.85 9.87
C GLY A 74 -2.85 -11.83 8.78
N VAL A 75 -3.07 -10.70 8.12
CA VAL A 75 -3.96 -10.60 6.95
C VAL A 75 -3.36 -11.34 5.77
N PHE A 76 -2.11 -11.07 5.41
CA PHE A 76 -1.44 -11.70 4.26
C PHE A 76 -1.39 -13.23 4.36
N LYS A 77 -1.18 -13.75 5.57
CA LYS A 77 -1.18 -15.20 5.81
C LYS A 77 -2.50 -15.86 5.41
N LYS A 78 -3.65 -15.18 5.54
CA LYS A 78 -4.96 -15.70 5.12
C LYS A 78 -5.08 -15.86 3.60
N TYR A 79 -4.32 -15.07 2.84
CA TYR A 79 -4.27 -15.12 1.37
C TYR A 79 -3.11 -15.98 0.85
N GLY A 80 -2.42 -16.73 1.73
CA GLY A 80 -1.34 -17.64 1.33
C GLY A 80 0.00 -16.96 1.07
N VAL A 81 0.15 -15.69 1.43
CA VAL A 81 1.44 -14.99 1.32
C VAL A 81 2.41 -15.54 2.37
N CYS A 82 3.65 -15.82 1.95
CA CYS A 82 4.71 -16.22 2.87
C CYS A 82 5.15 -15.04 3.75
N VAL A 83 4.99 -15.20 5.06
CA VAL A 83 5.33 -14.21 6.08
C VAL A 83 6.17 -14.87 7.17
N PRO A 84 7.05 -14.12 7.85
CA PRO A 84 7.83 -14.68 8.94
C PRO A 84 6.95 -15.07 10.11
N HIS A 85 7.33 -16.14 10.80
CA HIS A 85 6.77 -16.48 12.09
C HIS A 85 7.21 -15.46 13.15
N GLY A 86 6.29 -15.06 14.02
CA GLY A 86 6.59 -14.06 15.02
C GLY A 86 5.44 -13.74 15.97
N TYR A 87 5.77 -12.95 17.00
CA TYR A 87 4.89 -12.59 18.09
C TYR A 87 4.94 -11.08 18.39
N TYR A 88 3.81 -10.52 18.80
CA TYR A 88 3.72 -9.12 19.21
C TYR A 88 3.81 -9.00 20.74
N ALA A 89 4.83 -8.32 21.24
CA ALA A 89 5.05 -8.04 22.66
C ALA A 89 4.68 -6.60 23.01
N LYS A 90 3.92 -6.44 24.10
CA LYS A 90 3.57 -5.16 24.72
C LYS A 90 4.45 -4.84 25.92
N THR A 91 5.18 -5.82 26.44
CA THR A 91 6.13 -5.64 27.56
C THR A 91 7.52 -6.20 27.23
N PRO A 92 8.59 -5.71 27.87
CA PRO A 92 9.92 -6.29 27.74
C PRO A 92 9.98 -7.77 28.17
N GLU A 93 9.19 -8.16 29.17
CA GLU A 93 9.08 -9.54 29.65
C GLU A 93 8.48 -10.47 28.59
N GLU A 94 7.40 -10.04 27.93
CA GLU A 94 6.82 -10.76 26.78
C GLU A 94 7.84 -10.88 25.64
N ALA A 95 8.64 -9.85 25.39
CA ALA A 95 9.69 -9.92 24.38
C ALA A 95 10.75 -10.98 24.73
N GLU A 96 11.18 -11.07 26.00
CA GLU A 96 12.07 -12.15 26.44
C GLU A 96 11.46 -13.53 26.21
N GLN A 97 10.19 -13.70 26.57
CA GLN A 97 9.49 -14.96 26.45
C GLN A 97 9.36 -15.39 24.98
N PHE A 98 8.86 -14.51 24.11
CA PHE A 98 8.68 -14.84 22.71
C PHE A 98 10.00 -15.06 21.97
N ALA A 99 11.09 -14.40 22.39
CA ALA A 99 12.41 -14.70 21.86
C ALA A 99 12.87 -16.13 22.22
N LYS A 100 12.50 -16.66 23.40
CA LYS A 100 12.72 -18.07 23.76
C LYS A 100 11.87 -19.00 22.89
N GLU A 101 10.60 -18.66 22.67
CA GLU A 101 9.68 -19.46 21.85
C GLU A 101 10.11 -19.53 20.37
N LEU A 102 10.77 -18.49 19.86
CA LEU A 102 11.32 -18.44 18.50
C LEU A 102 12.68 -19.15 18.34
N GLY A 103 13.15 -19.88 19.36
CA GLY A 103 14.39 -20.66 19.28
C GLY A 103 15.57 -20.07 20.06
N GLY A 104 15.38 -18.99 20.81
CA GLY A 104 16.30 -18.54 21.85
C GLY A 104 17.53 -17.76 21.37
N GLY A 105 17.84 -17.74 20.07
CA GLY A 105 18.92 -16.92 19.52
C GLY A 105 18.77 -16.79 18.01
N ASP A 106 18.94 -15.58 17.49
CA ASP A 106 18.69 -15.19 16.09
C ASP A 106 17.24 -14.79 15.79
N VAL A 107 16.76 -13.81 16.57
CA VAL A 107 15.43 -13.19 16.44
C VAL A 107 15.59 -11.74 15.98
N VAL A 108 14.61 -11.20 15.27
CA VAL A 108 14.55 -9.78 14.90
C VAL A 108 13.51 -9.08 15.77
N VAL A 109 13.91 -8.03 16.48
CA VAL A 109 13.02 -7.15 17.26
C VAL A 109 12.71 -5.90 16.43
N LYS A 110 11.43 -5.67 16.15
CA LYS A 110 10.95 -4.56 15.31
C LYS A 110 9.95 -3.69 16.05
N ALA A 111 10.27 -2.41 16.24
CA ALA A 111 9.37 -1.41 16.79
C ALA A 111 8.07 -1.32 15.96
N GLN A 112 6.92 -1.43 16.62
CA GLN A 112 5.62 -1.36 15.95
C GLN A 112 5.13 0.09 15.93
N VAL A 113 5.38 0.75 14.79
CA VAL A 113 5.05 2.15 14.53
C VAL A 113 4.49 2.26 13.13
N LEU A 114 3.44 3.07 12.95
CA LEU A 114 2.79 3.33 11.65
C LEU A 114 3.61 4.32 10.80
N ALA A 115 4.85 3.95 10.50
CA ALA A 115 5.76 4.67 9.62
C ALA A 115 6.87 3.75 9.11
N GLY A 116 7.32 3.98 7.88
CA GLY A 116 8.49 3.32 7.31
C GLY A 116 9.81 3.93 7.80
N GLY A 117 10.93 3.34 7.36
CA GLY A 117 12.28 3.81 7.70
C GLY A 117 12.70 3.56 9.15
N ARG A 118 12.05 2.61 9.83
CA ARG A 118 12.25 2.32 11.27
C ARG A 118 13.70 1.95 11.59
N GLY A 119 14.35 1.17 10.73
CA GLY A 119 15.75 0.76 10.93
C GLY A 119 16.74 1.93 11.01
N ARG A 120 16.46 3.05 10.34
CA ARG A 120 17.30 4.28 10.35
C ARG A 120 16.78 5.36 11.30
N GLY A 121 15.74 5.06 12.09
CA GLY A 121 15.13 6.02 13.02
C GLY A 121 15.89 6.13 14.35
N TYR A 122 15.40 6.98 15.24
CA TYR A 122 15.88 7.07 16.63
C TYR A 122 14.74 7.35 17.60
N PHE A 123 14.92 6.97 18.86
CA PHE A 123 13.96 7.21 19.94
C PHE A 123 14.29 8.49 20.69
N LYS A 124 13.31 9.39 20.81
CA LYS A 124 13.52 10.75 21.33
C LYS A 124 13.97 10.78 22.78
N GLU A 125 13.34 9.95 23.61
CA GLU A 125 13.43 10.06 25.07
C GLU A 125 14.76 9.52 25.62
N ASN A 126 15.40 8.61 24.89
CA ASN A 126 16.64 7.94 25.32
C ASN A 126 17.77 7.98 24.28
N GLY A 127 17.55 8.58 23.10
CA GLY A 127 18.53 8.66 22.02
C GLY A 127 18.85 7.32 21.35
N PHE A 128 18.10 6.25 21.64
CA PHE A 128 18.37 4.92 21.12
C PHE A 128 18.20 4.88 19.59
N GLN A 129 19.17 4.29 18.88
CA GLN A 129 19.22 4.30 17.42
C GLN A 129 18.62 3.01 16.85
N GLY A 130 17.84 3.16 15.78
CA GLY A 130 17.20 2.08 15.04
C GLY A 130 15.99 1.47 15.75
N GLY A 131 14.93 1.23 14.98
CA GLY A 131 13.73 0.51 15.41
C GLY A 131 13.71 -0.95 14.98
N VAL A 132 14.77 -1.47 14.35
CA VAL A 132 14.86 -2.86 13.88
C VAL A 132 16.23 -3.40 14.23
N HIS A 133 16.28 -4.45 15.05
CA HIS A 133 17.52 -5.00 15.58
C HIS A 133 17.50 -6.53 15.58
N ILE A 134 18.66 -7.13 15.35
CA ILE A 134 18.83 -8.57 15.45
C ILE A 134 19.39 -8.89 16.83
N VAL A 135 18.80 -9.84 17.53
CA VAL A 135 19.21 -10.27 18.86
C VAL A 135 19.69 -11.72 18.86
N LYS A 136 20.76 -11.98 19.60
CA LYS A 136 21.39 -13.30 19.69
C LYS A 136 20.94 -14.10 20.91
N ASN A 137 20.22 -13.48 21.82
CA ASN A 137 19.68 -14.14 23.02
C ASN A 137 18.41 -13.42 23.53
N PRO A 138 17.61 -14.06 24.38
CA PRO A 138 16.33 -13.49 24.83
C PRO A 138 16.47 -12.31 25.77
N ILE A 139 17.56 -12.26 26.56
CA ILE A 139 17.84 -11.16 27.50
C ILE A 139 18.10 -9.86 26.72
N GLU A 140 18.81 -9.96 25.59
CA GLU A 140 19.01 -8.85 24.66
C GLU A 140 17.67 -8.37 24.07
N ALA A 141 16.75 -9.29 23.74
CA ALA A 141 15.41 -8.93 23.27
C ALA A 141 14.65 -8.08 24.30
N LYS A 142 14.74 -8.44 25.59
CA LYS A 142 14.16 -7.68 26.70
C LYS A 142 14.77 -6.28 26.83
N ASP A 143 16.09 -6.20 26.83
CA ASP A 143 16.80 -4.91 26.96
C ASP A 143 16.43 -3.97 25.82
N LEU A 144 16.44 -4.45 24.57
CA LEU A 144 16.03 -3.66 23.42
C LEU A 144 14.56 -3.25 23.49
N ALA A 145 13.65 -4.16 23.84
CA ALA A 145 12.24 -3.84 24.00
C ALA A 145 12.01 -2.74 25.04
N SER A 146 12.76 -2.74 26.15
CA SER A 146 12.68 -1.70 27.19
C SER A 146 13.07 -0.30 26.70
N LYS A 147 13.96 -0.24 25.68
CA LYS A 147 14.40 1.01 25.04
C LYS A 147 13.41 1.52 24.00
N MET A 148 12.52 0.66 23.50
CA MET A 148 11.55 0.99 22.45
C MET A 148 10.13 1.23 22.99
N ILE A 149 9.64 0.36 23.87
CA ILE A 149 8.25 0.35 24.32
C ILE A 149 7.98 1.59 25.20
N GLY A 150 6.88 2.29 24.90
CA GLY A 150 6.47 3.53 25.56
C GLY A 150 7.28 4.75 25.14
N LYS A 151 8.14 4.64 24.12
CA LYS A 151 8.97 5.71 23.59
C LYS A 151 8.49 6.18 22.22
N THR A 152 9.00 7.31 21.76
CA THR A 152 8.62 7.92 20.48
C THR A 152 9.71 7.71 19.45
N LEU A 153 9.39 6.92 18.41
CA LEU A 153 10.28 6.69 17.27
C LEU A 153 10.15 7.83 16.26
N VAL A 154 11.28 8.43 15.91
CA VAL A 154 11.41 9.40 14.82
C VAL A 154 12.05 8.72 13.62
N THR A 155 11.40 8.86 12.46
CA THR A 155 11.94 8.45 11.16
C THR A 155 11.82 9.61 10.16
N LYS A 156 12.44 9.49 8.99
CA LYS A 156 12.30 10.45 7.89
C LYS A 156 10.82 10.71 7.53
N GLN A 157 9.96 9.68 7.66
CA GLN A 157 8.53 9.77 7.33
C GLN A 157 7.67 10.37 8.45
N THR A 158 8.08 10.31 9.72
CA THR A 158 7.31 10.87 10.84
C THR A 158 7.60 12.36 11.07
N GLY A 159 8.71 12.86 10.50
CA GLY A 159 9.28 14.14 10.87
C GLY A 159 9.68 14.20 12.35
N GLU A 160 9.97 15.41 12.83
CA GLU A 160 10.42 15.64 14.20
C GLU A 160 9.38 15.26 15.25
N VAL A 161 8.09 15.15 14.92
CA VAL A 161 7.04 14.77 15.87
C VAL A 161 7.18 13.32 16.32
N GLY A 162 7.61 12.43 15.42
CA GLY A 162 7.71 11.01 15.70
C GLY A 162 6.35 10.34 15.89
N LYS A 163 6.38 9.06 16.26
CA LYS A 163 5.19 8.26 16.58
C LYS A 163 5.45 7.37 17.79
N PRO A 164 4.45 7.15 18.67
CA PRO A 164 4.62 6.31 19.84
C PRO A 164 4.79 4.84 19.44
N CYS A 165 5.73 4.16 20.08
CA CYS A 165 5.97 2.73 19.97
C CYS A 165 5.40 2.04 21.21
N ASN A 166 4.20 1.46 21.08
CA ASN A 166 3.51 0.81 22.21
C ASN A 166 3.79 -0.70 22.33
N GLY A 167 4.63 -1.24 21.45
CA GLY A 167 5.01 -2.64 21.45
C GLY A 167 6.04 -2.94 20.36
N VAL A 168 6.56 -4.15 20.38
CA VAL A 168 7.54 -4.64 19.41
C VAL A 168 7.06 -5.96 18.81
N PHE A 169 7.45 -6.23 17.58
CA PHE A 169 7.22 -7.50 16.91
C PHE A 169 8.53 -8.29 16.88
N LEU A 170 8.48 -9.52 17.37
CA LEU A 170 9.59 -10.46 17.39
C LEU A 170 9.37 -11.44 16.26
N SER A 171 10.31 -11.49 15.34
CA SER A 171 10.24 -12.31 14.13
C SER A 171 11.39 -13.29 14.13
N GLU A 172 11.15 -14.49 13.61
CA GLU A 172 12.25 -15.37 13.20
C GLU A 172 13.18 -14.63 12.24
N ARG A 173 14.48 -14.94 12.32
CA ARG A 173 15.43 -14.48 11.32
C ARG A 173 15.53 -15.50 10.19
N PHE A 174 15.66 -14.98 8.99
CA PHE A 174 15.91 -15.73 7.77
C PHE A 174 17.10 -15.11 7.02
N GLN A 175 17.76 -15.92 6.21
CA GLN A 175 18.89 -15.45 5.42
C GLN A 175 18.38 -14.88 4.10
N ILE A 176 18.43 -13.56 3.99
CA ILE A 176 18.04 -12.84 2.78
C ILE A 176 19.18 -12.94 1.75
N ALA A 177 18.84 -13.35 0.53
CA ALA A 177 19.73 -13.30 -0.62
C ALA A 177 19.67 -11.91 -1.26
N THR A 178 18.47 -11.40 -1.52
CA THR A 178 18.24 -10.09 -2.13
C THR A 178 16.92 -9.48 -1.65
N GLU A 179 16.87 -8.15 -1.61
CA GLU A 179 15.72 -7.37 -1.15
C GLU A 179 15.14 -6.55 -2.29
N LYS A 180 13.82 -6.66 -2.52
CA LYS A 180 13.10 -5.86 -3.51
C LYS A 180 12.06 -4.98 -2.84
N TYR A 181 11.63 -3.94 -3.54
CA TYR A 181 10.47 -3.13 -3.16
C TYR A 181 9.28 -3.55 -4.02
N PHE A 182 8.12 -3.70 -3.39
CA PHE A 182 6.86 -3.96 -4.10
C PHE A 182 5.70 -3.24 -3.42
N ALA A 183 4.83 -2.60 -4.19
CA ALA A 183 3.62 -1.99 -3.70
C ALA A 183 2.47 -2.09 -4.71
N ILE A 184 1.25 -2.04 -4.19
CA ILE A 184 0.02 -1.91 -4.96
C ILE A 184 -0.73 -0.72 -4.39
N LEU A 185 -1.12 0.23 -5.23
CA LEU A 185 -1.90 1.39 -4.81
C LEU A 185 -2.92 1.79 -5.87
N MET A 186 -3.96 2.50 -5.44
CA MET A 186 -4.90 3.15 -6.37
C MET A 186 -4.25 4.42 -6.96
N ASP A 187 -3.92 4.40 -8.26
CA ASP A 187 -3.38 5.56 -8.98
C ASP A 187 -4.49 6.27 -9.77
N ARG A 188 -4.70 7.55 -9.46
CA ARG A 188 -5.72 8.38 -10.11
C ARG A 188 -5.44 8.64 -11.59
N SER A 189 -4.17 8.60 -11.99
CA SER A 189 -3.74 8.85 -13.37
C SER A 189 -4.14 7.70 -14.28
N PHE A 190 -4.10 6.47 -13.75
CA PHE A 190 -4.53 5.26 -14.46
C PHE A 190 -6.00 4.92 -14.21
N GLY A 191 -6.62 5.52 -13.19
CA GLY A 191 -8.02 5.26 -12.85
C GLY A 191 -8.24 3.89 -12.21
N GLY A 192 -7.22 3.32 -11.56
CA GLY A 192 -7.28 1.95 -11.04
C GLY A 192 -6.03 1.55 -10.25
N PRO A 193 -5.92 0.27 -9.87
CA PRO A 193 -4.76 -0.28 -9.19
C PRO A 193 -3.51 -0.23 -10.09
N VAL A 194 -2.37 0.09 -9.49
CA VAL A 194 -1.05 0.03 -10.14
C VAL A 194 -0.10 -0.71 -9.24
N MET A 195 0.58 -1.72 -9.80
CA MET A 195 1.74 -2.33 -9.17
C MET A 195 2.94 -1.43 -9.38
N VAL A 196 3.66 -1.13 -8.29
CA VAL A 196 4.90 -0.37 -8.29
C VAL A 196 5.99 -1.23 -7.69
N GLY A 197 7.12 -1.38 -8.37
CA GLY A 197 8.20 -2.24 -7.92
C GLY A 197 9.58 -1.67 -8.19
N SER A 198 10.57 -2.13 -7.45
CA SER A 198 11.98 -1.83 -7.72
C SER A 198 12.90 -2.96 -7.25
N LYS A 199 14.02 -3.14 -7.95
CA LYS A 199 15.11 -4.02 -7.52
C LYS A 199 15.85 -3.51 -6.27
N TYR A 200 15.67 -2.24 -5.90
CA TYR A 200 16.26 -1.65 -4.69
C TYR A 200 15.26 -1.73 -3.52
N GLY A 201 15.29 -2.83 -2.78
CA GLY A 201 14.57 -2.98 -1.51
C GLY A 201 15.36 -2.48 -0.30
N GLY A 202 14.70 -2.44 0.87
CA GLY A 202 15.35 -2.11 2.16
C GLY A 202 15.59 -0.62 2.41
N MET A 203 15.28 0.24 1.44
CA MET A 203 15.39 1.70 1.54
C MET A 203 14.08 2.40 1.16
N SER A 204 14.01 3.72 1.37
CA SER A 204 12.81 4.51 1.04
C SER A 204 12.64 4.59 -0.47
N ILE A 205 11.40 4.37 -0.95
CA ILE A 205 11.12 4.41 -2.39
C ILE A 205 11.29 5.83 -2.96
N GLU A 206 11.13 6.85 -2.13
CA GLU A 206 11.39 8.24 -2.47
C GLU A 206 12.88 8.49 -2.73
N ASP A 207 13.77 7.84 -1.97
CA ASP A 207 15.22 7.88 -2.20
C ASP A 207 15.55 7.20 -3.54
N VAL A 208 14.98 6.02 -3.80
CA VAL A 208 15.16 5.31 -5.08
C VAL A 208 14.65 6.13 -6.26
N ALA A 209 13.49 6.78 -6.14
CA ALA A 209 12.95 7.61 -7.21
C ALA A 209 13.81 8.85 -7.51
N ALA A 210 14.56 9.36 -6.53
CA ALA A 210 15.47 10.48 -6.71
C ALA A 210 16.82 10.06 -7.32
N GLU A 211 17.37 8.92 -6.88
CA GLU A 211 18.70 8.45 -7.28
C GLU A 211 18.67 7.57 -8.54
N HIS A 212 17.64 6.74 -8.67
CA HIS A 212 17.46 5.70 -9.71
C HIS A 212 16.01 5.67 -10.23
N PRO A 213 15.51 6.74 -10.86
CA PRO A 213 14.12 6.81 -11.31
C PRO A 213 13.73 5.72 -12.32
N ASP A 214 14.69 5.24 -13.10
CA ASP A 214 14.56 4.14 -14.08
C ASP A 214 14.38 2.77 -13.42
N ALA A 215 14.74 2.63 -12.14
CA ALA A 215 14.52 1.42 -11.37
C ALA A 215 13.09 1.30 -10.81
N ILE A 216 12.24 2.31 -11.02
CA ILE A 216 10.83 2.30 -10.61
C ILE A 216 9.99 1.74 -11.75
N ILE A 217 9.49 0.52 -11.55
CA ILE A 217 8.63 -0.17 -12.49
C ILE A 217 7.18 0.10 -12.09
N LYS A 218 6.34 0.46 -13.06
CA LYS A 218 4.90 0.64 -12.86
C LYS A 218 4.13 -0.18 -13.89
N ILE A 219 3.22 -1.03 -13.42
CA ILE A 219 2.33 -1.84 -14.26
C ILE A 219 0.90 -1.60 -13.78
N PRO A 220 0.05 -0.92 -14.58
CA PRO A 220 -1.36 -0.76 -14.25
C PRO A 220 -2.08 -2.11 -14.35
N VAL A 221 -3.08 -2.32 -13.51
CA VAL A 221 -3.89 -3.55 -13.49
C VAL A 221 -5.35 -3.17 -13.73
N ASP A 222 -6.02 -3.83 -14.67
CA ASP A 222 -7.46 -3.66 -14.84
C ASP A 222 -8.21 -4.26 -13.65
N ILE A 223 -9.01 -3.45 -12.97
CA ILE A 223 -9.69 -3.86 -11.74
C ILE A 223 -10.78 -4.90 -11.97
N ASN A 224 -11.33 -4.99 -13.18
CA ASN A 224 -12.43 -5.90 -13.51
C ASN A 224 -11.90 -7.29 -13.84
N SER A 225 -10.84 -7.38 -14.65
CA SER A 225 -10.18 -8.65 -14.95
C SER A 225 -9.28 -9.13 -13.80
N GLY A 226 -8.76 -8.20 -13.00
CA GLY A 226 -7.72 -8.48 -12.02
C GLY A 226 -6.35 -8.71 -12.67
N ILE A 227 -5.38 -9.09 -11.83
CA ILE A 227 -4.02 -9.37 -12.25
C ILE A 227 -3.91 -10.71 -13.01
N SER A 228 -3.27 -10.67 -14.18
CA SER A 228 -2.92 -11.86 -14.96
C SER A 228 -1.57 -12.46 -14.53
N ASP A 229 -1.35 -13.73 -14.89
CA ASP A 229 -0.05 -14.39 -14.67
C ASP A 229 1.10 -13.70 -15.42
N GLY A 230 0.79 -13.15 -16.61
CA GLY A 230 1.76 -12.40 -17.42
C GLY A 230 2.20 -11.11 -16.74
N GLU A 231 1.27 -10.31 -16.22
CA GLU A 231 1.59 -9.06 -15.52
C GLU A 231 2.34 -9.31 -14.21
N ALA A 232 1.96 -10.35 -13.45
CA ALA A 232 2.66 -10.74 -12.24
C ALA A 232 4.10 -11.18 -12.53
N ARG A 233 4.30 -11.97 -13.59
CA ARG A 233 5.63 -12.42 -14.04
C ARG A 233 6.47 -11.26 -14.54
N GLU A 234 5.89 -10.40 -15.36
CA GLU A 234 6.56 -9.20 -15.86
C GLU A 234 7.05 -8.32 -14.70
N MET A 235 6.22 -8.12 -13.67
CA MET A 235 6.62 -7.39 -12.47
C MET A 235 7.78 -8.08 -11.77
N ALA A 236 7.67 -9.38 -11.49
CA ALA A 236 8.71 -10.15 -10.79
C ALA A 236 10.07 -10.08 -11.51
N GLU A 237 10.10 -10.30 -12.82
CA GLU A 237 11.31 -10.24 -13.62
C GLU A 237 11.91 -8.82 -13.66
N LYS A 238 11.07 -7.79 -13.85
CA LYS A 238 11.53 -6.39 -13.91
C LYS A 238 12.11 -5.87 -12.60
N ILE A 239 11.68 -6.41 -11.45
CA ILE A 239 12.26 -6.08 -10.14
C ILE A 239 13.44 -7.00 -9.76
N GLY A 240 13.87 -7.88 -10.66
CA GLY A 240 15.10 -8.66 -10.53
C GLY A 240 14.94 -9.99 -9.79
N PHE A 241 13.77 -10.62 -9.86
CA PHE A 241 13.68 -12.08 -9.61
C PHE A 241 14.10 -12.82 -10.89
N GLU A 242 14.90 -13.87 -10.75
CA GLU A 242 15.48 -14.61 -11.88
C GLU A 242 15.46 -16.12 -11.64
N GLY A 243 15.31 -16.92 -12.69
CA GLY A 243 15.32 -18.38 -12.58
C GLY A 243 14.07 -18.95 -11.90
N GLU A 244 14.24 -20.01 -11.12
CA GLU A 244 13.13 -20.78 -10.54
C GLU A 244 12.31 -19.97 -9.51
N ILE A 245 12.92 -18.97 -8.86
CA ILE A 245 12.24 -18.15 -7.84
C ILE A 245 11.16 -17.22 -8.42
N VAL A 246 11.17 -16.98 -9.74
CA VAL A 246 10.17 -16.12 -10.39
C VAL A 246 8.77 -16.65 -10.16
N ASP A 247 8.59 -17.97 -10.15
CA ASP A 247 7.27 -18.58 -9.96
C ASP A 247 6.74 -18.33 -8.53
N GLU A 248 7.60 -18.41 -7.52
CA GLU A 248 7.28 -18.04 -6.14
C GLU A 248 6.94 -16.54 -6.01
N ALA A 249 7.67 -15.67 -6.73
CA ALA A 249 7.39 -14.25 -6.77
C ALA A 249 6.02 -13.95 -7.42
N VAL A 250 5.68 -14.65 -8.50
CA VAL A 250 4.36 -14.55 -9.16
C VAL A 250 3.25 -14.93 -8.19
N ILE A 251 3.40 -16.04 -7.45
CA ILE A 251 2.42 -16.47 -6.45
C ILE A 251 2.25 -15.39 -5.37
N ALA A 252 3.35 -14.87 -4.83
CA ALA A 252 3.32 -13.83 -3.80
C ALA A 252 2.67 -12.53 -4.29
N ILE A 253 3.02 -12.05 -5.49
CA ILE A 253 2.46 -10.83 -6.09
C ILE A 253 0.94 -10.96 -6.30
N LYS A 254 0.49 -12.10 -6.83
CA LYS A 254 -0.95 -12.36 -7.01
C LYS A 254 -1.71 -12.43 -5.69
N ALA A 255 -1.14 -13.08 -4.68
CA ALA A 255 -1.73 -13.16 -3.34
C ALA A 255 -1.81 -11.78 -2.65
N LEU A 256 -0.81 -10.93 -2.85
CA LEU A 256 -0.81 -9.54 -2.38
C LEU A 256 -1.87 -8.70 -3.10
N TYR A 257 -2.03 -8.88 -4.41
CA TYR A 257 -3.11 -8.22 -5.17
C TYR A 257 -4.49 -8.67 -4.69
N GLU A 258 -4.68 -9.97 -4.44
CA GLU A 258 -5.95 -10.45 -3.92
C GLU A 258 -6.22 -9.93 -2.51
N THR A 259 -5.18 -9.82 -1.67
CA THR A 259 -5.31 -9.14 -0.36
C THR A 259 -5.76 -7.70 -0.54
N PHE A 260 -5.08 -6.96 -1.42
CA PHE A 260 -5.38 -5.55 -1.71
C PHE A 260 -6.85 -5.37 -2.14
N ARG A 261 -7.33 -6.23 -3.04
CA ARG A 261 -8.69 -6.14 -3.60
C ARG A 261 -9.76 -6.58 -2.61
N GLN A 262 -9.57 -7.72 -1.95
CA GLN A 262 -10.59 -8.31 -1.06
C GLN A 262 -10.70 -7.57 0.27
N SER A 263 -9.63 -6.93 0.72
CA SER A 263 -9.62 -6.18 1.99
C SER A 263 -9.89 -4.69 1.81
N ASP A 264 -10.31 -4.24 0.62
CA ASP A 264 -10.52 -2.82 0.28
C ASP A 264 -9.33 -1.92 0.66
N CYS A 265 -8.12 -2.39 0.35
CA CYS A 265 -6.90 -1.61 0.58
C CYS A 265 -6.82 -0.45 -0.41
N THR A 266 -6.35 0.71 0.06
CA THR A 266 -5.91 1.81 -0.82
C THR A 266 -4.43 1.70 -1.16
N MET A 267 -3.66 1.02 -0.31
CA MET A 267 -2.25 0.72 -0.52
C MET A 267 -1.84 -0.55 0.23
N VAL A 268 -1.05 -1.39 -0.44
CA VAL A 268 -0.26 -2.47 0.16
C VAL A 268 1.18 -2.21 -0.25
N GLU A 269 2.04 -1.81 0.69
CA GLU A 269 3.46 -1.55 0.46
C GLU A 269 4.28 -2.60 1.21
N ILE A 270 5.15 -3.30 0.51
CA ILE A 270 6.05 -4.34 1.01
C ILE A 270 7.49 -3.89 0.82
N ASN A 271 8.22 -3.73 1.92
CA ASN A 271 9.59 -3.24 1.87
C ASN A 271 10.45 -3.74 3.04
N PRO A 272 11.18 -4.87 2.89
CA PRO A 272 11.44 -5.58 1.63
C PRO A 272 10.46 -6.73 1.34
N LEU A 273 10.26 -6.98 0.03
CA LEU A 273 9.86 -8.29 -0.50
C LEU A 273 11.16 -9.06 -0.75
N ALA A 274 11.48 -10.00 0.12
CA ALA A 274 12.79 -10.64 0.14
C ALA A 274 12.79 -11.97 -0.61
N GLU A 275 13.88 -12.23 -1.30
CA GLU A 275 14.27 -13.58 -1.69
C GLU A 275 15.18 -14.15 -0.62
N THR A 276 14.85 -15.32 -0.11
CA THR A 276 15.65 -16.01 0.91
C THR A 276 16.61 -17.00 0.26
N LYS A 277 17.73 -17.29 0.94
CA LYS A 277 18.74 -18.24 0.42
C LYS A 277 18.24 -19.68 0.30
N ASP A 278 17.15 -20.02 0.99
CA ASP A 278 16.46 -21.31 0.88
C ASP A 278 15.36 -21.31 -0.19
N GLY A 279 15.33 -20.31 -1.07
CA GLY A 279 14.49 -20.31 -2.27
C GLY A 279 13.03 -19.95 -2.03
N ARG A 280 12.74 -19.03 -1.10
CA ARG A 280 11.39 -18.52 -0.85
C ARG A 280 11.29 -17.03 -1.14
N VAL A 281 10.09 -16.57 -1.47
CA VAL A 281 9.75 -15.14 -1.54
C VAL A 281 8.93 -14.77 -0.32
N MET A 282 9.41 -13.82 0.48
CA MET A 282 8.84 -13.54 1.80
C MET A 282 8.61 -12.05 2.06
N VAL A 283 7.45 -11.74 2.63
CA VAL A 283 7.09 -10.38 3.06
C VAL A 283 7.73 -10.10 4.42
N CYS A 284 8.75 -9.25 4.43
CA CYS A 284 9.54 -9.00 5.63
C CYS A 284 9.02 -7.83 6.44
N ASP A 285 8.40 -6.86 5.78
CA ASP A 285 7.79 -5.69 6.39
C ASP A 285 6.67 -5.21 5.48
N ALA A 286 5.65 -4.61 6.07
CA ALA A 286 4.54 -4.09 5.31
C ALA A 286 3.87 -2.91 5.97
N LYS A 287 3.37 -2.04 5.10
CA LYS A 287 2.50 -0.91 5.42
C LYS A 287 1.24 -1.02 4.58
N VAL A 288 0.09 -1.08 5.25
CA VAL A 288 -1.21 -1.29 4.61
C VAL A 288 -2.17 -0.20 5.02
N ASN A 289 -2.79 0.40 4.01
CA ASN A 289 -3.80 1.44 4.16
C ASN A 289 -5.12 0.95 3.56
N PHE A 290 -6.23 1.32 4.19
CA PHE A 290 -7.58 0.88 3.83
C PHE A 290 -8.43 2.06 3.33
N ASP A 291 -9.48 1.76 2.58
CA ASP A 291 -10.53 2.74 2.28
C ASP A 291 -11.50 2.82 3.46
N ASP A 292 -11.52 3.97 4.15
CA ASP A 292 -12.44 4.19 5.27
C ASP A 292 -13.92 4.08 4.84
N ASN A 293 -14.24 4.33 3.57
CA ASN A 293 -15.60 4.19 3.07
C ASN A 293 -16.05 2.72 2.96
N ALA A 294 -15.11 1.78 2.95
CA ALA A 294 -15.40 0.35 2.88
C ALA A 294 -15.62 -0.30 4.26
N GLN A 295 -15.55 0.48 5.36
CA GLN A 295 -15.68 -0.05 6.72
C GLN A 295 -16.95 -0.89 6.95
N PHE A 296 -18.06 -0.60 6.27
CA PHE A 296 -19.31 -1.35 6.46
C PHE A 296 -19.27 -2.81 5.96
N ARG A 297 -18.21 -3.19 5.24
CA ARG A 297 -18.04 -4.52 4.62
C ARG A 297 -16.69 -5.18 4.93
N GLN A 298 -15.91 -4.64 5.86
CA GLN A 298 -14.59 -5.14 6.31
C GLN A 298 -14.58 -5.28 7.84
#